data_AF-A0A0S3U800-F1
#
_entry.id   AF-A0A0S3U800-F1
#
_cell.length_a   1.000
_cell.length_b   1.000
_cell.length_c   1.000
_cell.angle_alpha   90.00
_cell.angle_beta   90.00
_cell.angle_gamma   90.00
#
_symmetry.space_group_name_H-M   'P 1'
#
loop_
_entity.id
_entity.type
_entity.pdbx_description
1 polymer ?
#
loop_
_entity_poly.entity_id
_entity_poly.type
_entity_poly.pdbx_seq_one_letter_code
_entity_poly.pdbx_strand_id
1 'polypeptide(L)'
;MAEVRADYDAAWKGGVEQYLYDFLEFFFPQIHTDIDKQRGFTFLDQELAQLAKESEVSKRYVDKLIKVWLLDGKETWLLIHLEIQSQVDAEFAKRMFSYHYRIFDRYDRQAVSLALLGDNNRTWKPQEYAYEK
;
A
#
# COMPACT_ATOMS: atom_id res chain seq x y z
N MET A 1 -26.61 18.34 15.06
CA MET A 1 -25.67 18.87 14.05
C MET A 1 -25.00 17.67 13.40
N ALA A 2 -24.99 17.58 12.08
CA ALA A 2 -24.29 16.50 11.39
C ALA A 2 -22.78 16.71 11.59
N GLU A 3 -22.14 15.76 12.27
CA GLU A 3 -20.69 15.75 12.45
C GLU A 3 -20.06 15.70 11.04
N VAL A 4 -19.31 16.73 10.68
CA VAL A 4 -18.50 16.71 9.45
C VAL A 4 -17.42 15.68 9.69
N ARG A 5 -17.69 14.42 9.33
CA ARG A 5 -16.65 13.39 9.24
C ARG A 5 -15.68 13.86 8.17
N ALA A 6 -14.55 14.41 8.60
CA ALA A 6 -13.45 14.65 7.68
C ALA A 6 -13.12 13.33 6.99
N ASP A 7 -13.01 13.38 5.66
CA ASP A 7 -12.58 12.24 4.85
C ASP A 7 -11.06 12.12 4.98
N TYR A 8 -10.63 11.62 6.14
CA TYR A 8 -9.20 11.45 6.44
C TYR A 8 -8.54 10.50 5.43
N ASP A 9 -9.28 9.53 4.92
CA ASP A 9 -8.79 8.59 3.90
C ASP A 9 -8.39 9.35 2.61
N ALA A 10 -9.28 10.21 2.10
CA ALA A 10 -8.95 11.05 0.95
C ALA A 10 -7.76 11.99 1.20
N ALA A 11 -7.67 12.58 2.39
CA ALA A 11 -6.57 13.46 2.76
C ALA A 11 -5.22 12.72 2.82
N TRP A 12 -5.19 11.52 3.41
CA TRP A 12 -3.98 10.70 3.47
C TRP A 12 -3.55 10.20 2.09
N LYS A 13 -4.50 9.84 1.22
CA LYS A 13 -4.22 9.49 -0.18
C LYS A 13 -3.58 10.64 -0.94
N GLY A 14 -4.15 11.83 -0.85
CA GLY A 14 -3.55 13.05 -1.44
C GLY A 14 -2.18 13.37 -0.83
N GLY A 15 -2.01 13.11 0.46
CA GLY A 15 -0.73 13.24 1.15
C GLY A 15 0.35 12.33 0.54
N VAL A 16 0.06 11.06 0.30
CA VAL A 16 0.99 10.13 -0.37
C VAL A 16 1.28 10.57 -1.81
N GLU A 17 0.27 11.06 -2.53
CA GLU A 17 0.46 11.55 -3.90
C GLU A 17 1.43 12.74 -3.98
N GLN A 18 1.31 13.66 -3.04
CA GLN A 18 2.10 14.89 -3.02
C GLN A 18 3.47 14.74 -2.34
N TYR A 19 3.56 13.87 -1.33
CA TYR A 19 4.71 13.79 -0.41
C TYR A 19 5.23 12.36 -0.26
N LEU A 20 5.28 11.59 -1.34
CA LEU A 20 5.68 10.17 -1.29
C LEU A 20 7.03 9.96 -0.58
N TYR A 21 8.05 10.75 -0.90
CA TYR A 21 9.37 10.55 -0.31
C TYR A 21 9.39 10.88 1.19
N ASP A 22 8.75 11.97 1.61
CA ASP A 22 8.66 12.33 3.03
C ASP A 22 7.82 11.29 3.80
N PHE A 23 6.76 10.77 3.18
CA PHE A 23 5.95 9.67 3.71
C PHE A 23 6.80 8.41 3.93
N LEU A 24 7.58 8.01 2.92
CA LEU A 24 8.46 6.83 3.03
C LEU A 24 9.58 7.07 4.05
N GLU A 25 10.16 8.27 4.10
CA GLU A 25 11.18 8.62 5.09
C GLU A 25 10.65 8.47 6.51
N PHE A 26 9.42 8.94 6.75
CA PHE A 26 8.83 8.93 8.08
C PHE A 26 8.35 7.53 8.51
N PHE A 27 7.63 6.81 7.64
CA PHE A 27 6.98 5.55 8.00
C PHE A 27 7.81 4.31 7.64
N PHE A 28 8.64 4.38 6.61
CA PHE A 28 9.38 3.23 6.05
C PHE A 28 10.83 3.60 5.73
N PRO A 29 11.62 4.08 6.71
CA PRO A 29 12.93 4.69 6.47
C PRO A 29 13.93 3.78 5.74
N GLN A 30 13.86 2.46 5.98
CA GLN A 30 14.73 1.48 5.30
C GLN A 30 14.43 1.40 3.79
N ILE A 31 13.16 1.46 3.39
CA ILE A 31 12.77 1.44 1.98
C ILE A 31 13.16 2.76 1.33
N HIS A 32 12.94 3.86 2.05
CA HIS A 32 13.29 5.19 1.58
C HIS A 32 14.78 5.33 1.24
N THR A 33 15.69 4.72 2.03
CA THR A 33 17.14 4.79 1.79
C THR A 33 17.58 4.04 0.53
N ASP A 34 16.80 3.07 0.08
CA ASP A 34 17.16 2.24 -1.08
C ASP A 34 16.68 2.84 -2.41
N ILE A 35 15.83 3.87 -2.38
CA ILE A 35 15.21 4.47 -3.56
C ILE A 35 16.10 5.56 -4.19
N ASP A 36 16.32 5.46 -5.50
CA ASP A 36 16.91 6.51 -6.33
C ASP A 36 15.88 7.61 -6.61
N LYS A 37 15.93 8.67 -5.79
CA LYS A 37 15.06 9.84 -5.93
C LYS A 37 15.29 10.64 -7.21
N GLN A 38 16.48 10.55 -7.83
CA GLN A 38 16.79 11.35 -9.01
C GLN A 38 16.03 10.86 -10.24
N ARG A 39 15.71 9.56 -10.28
CA ARG A 39 14.89 8.96 -11.35
C ARG A 39 13.39 9.21 -11.18
N GLY A 40 12.95 9.64 -9.99
CA GLY A 40 11.54 9.85 -9.68
C GLY A 40 10.77 8.53 -9.53
N PHE A 41 9.44 8.65 -9.59
CA PHE A 41 8.50 7.55 -9.44
C PHE A 41 7.32 7.70 -10.41
N THR A 42 6.50 6.66 -10.52
CA THR A 42 5.30 6.68 -11.38
C THR A 42 4.13 5.99 -10.70
N PHE A 43 2.97 6.62 -10.65
CA PHE A 43 1.74 5.97 -10.20
C PHE A 43 1.24 5.00 -11.27
N LEU A 44 0.91 3.79 -10.83
CA LEU A 44 0.42 2.68 -11.65
C LEU A 44 -1.10 2.52 -11.46
N ASP A 45 -1.85 3.61 -11.65
CA ASP A 45 -3.29 3.64 -11.36
C ASP A 45 -4.10 2.70 -12.27
N GLN A 46 -3.64 2.50 -13.52
CA GLN A 46 -4.30 1.61 -14.47
C GLN A 46 -4.11 0.15 -14.08
N GLU A 47 -2.90 -0.23 -13.70
CA GLU A 47 -2.55 -1.55 -13.22
C GLU A 47 -3.28 -1.85 -11.91
N LEU A 48 -3.30 -0.87 -11.00
CA LEU A 48 -4.04 -0.97 -9.75
C LEU A 48 -5.55 -1.19 -10.00
N ALA A 49 -6.14 -0.44 -10.92
CA ALA A 49 -7.55 -0.61 -11.29
C ALA A 49 -7.83 -1.99 -11.90
N GLN A 50 -6.89 -2.57 -12.65
CA GLN A 50 -7.02 -3.94 -13.17
C GLN A 50 -7.00 -4.97 -12.04
N LEU A 51 -6.06 -4.86 -11.09
CA LEU A 51 -5.98 -5.73 -9.93
C LEU A 51 -7.26 -5.70 -9.08
N ALA A 52 -7.88 -4.52 -8.96
CA ALA A 52 -9.12 -4.34 -8.20
C ALA A 52 -10.37 -4.92 -8.87
N LYS A 53 -10.46 -4.89 -10.21
CA LYS A 53 -11.62 -5.41 -10.95
C LYS A 53 -11.84 -6.91 -10.78
N GLU A 54 -10.76 -7.65 -10.50
CA GLU A 54 -10.76 -9.11 -10.41
C GLU A 54 -10.85 -9.59 -8.97
N SER A 55 -10.94 -8.67 -8.01
CA SER A 55 -11.18 -9.01 -6.62
C SER A 55 -12.69 -9.14 -6.40
N GLU A 56 -13.17 -10.35 -6.09
CA GLU A 56 -14.52 -10.53 -5.52
C GLU A 56 -14.64 -9.82 -4.16
N VAL A 57 -13.51 -9.65 -3.47
CA VAL A 57 -13.39 -8.86 -2.25
C VAL A 57 -13.44 -7.38 -2.64
N SER A 58 -14.43 -6.66 -2.11
CA SER A 58 -14.86 -5.34 -2.53
C SER A 58 -13.74 -4.35 -2.91
N LYS A 59 -13.99 -3.59 -3.99
CA LYS A 59 -13.23 -2.52 -4.68
C LYS A 59 -12.43 -1.47 -3.86
N ARG A 60 -12.23 -1.58 -2.55
CA ARG A 60 -11.95 -0.41 -1.69
C ARG A 60 -10.64 -0.39 -0.90
N TYR A 61 -9.76 -1.36 -1.06
CA TYR A 61 -8.76 -1.63 -0.01
C TYR A 61 -7.29 -1.37 -0.35
N VAL A 62 -6.95 -1.10 -1.62
CA VAL A 62 -5.58 -0.70 -1.98
C VAL A 62 -5.61 0.76 -2.38
N ASP A 63 -4.67 1.52 -1.86
CA ASP A 63 -4.69 2.98 -2.01
C ASP A 63 -3.76 3.42 -3.12
N LYS A 64 -2.53 2.89 -3.17
CA LYS A 64 -1.55 3.26 -4.21
C LYS A 64 -0.68 2.09 -4.64
N LEU A 65 -0.43 2.04 -5.95
CA LEU A 65 0.62 1.23 -6.55
C LEU A 65 1.59 2.16 -7.25
N ILE A 66 2.86 2.08 -6.88
CA ILE A 66 3.86 3.07 -7.27
C ILE A 66 5.10 2.35 -7.77
N LYS A 67 5.56 2.72 -8.95
CA LYS A 67 6.83 2.28 -9.50
C LYS A 67 7.95 3.20 -9.03
N VAL A 68 8.99 2.62 -8.46
CA VAL A 68 10.19 3.35 -8.02
C VAL A 68 11.44 2.68 -8.57
N TRP A 69 12.56 3.42 -8.53
CA TRP A 69 13.87 2.91 -8.89
C TRP A 69 14.71 2.74 -7.64
N LEU A 70 15.45 1.64 -7.55
CA LEU A 70 16.44 1.44 -6.50
C LEU A 70 17.78 2.03 -6.90
N LEU A 71 18.64 2.30 -5.92
CA LEU A 71 20.01 2.81 -6.13
C LEU A 71 20.88 1.85 -6.98
N ASP A 72 20.55 0.56 -7.01
CA ASP A 72 21.22 -0.44 -7.86
C ASP A 72 20.71 -0.44 -9.33
N GLY A 73 19.78 0.47 -9.65
CA GLY A 73 19.20 0.65 -10.97
C GLY A 73 18.03 -0.29 -11.28
N LYS A 74 17.64 -1.19 -10.37
CA LYS A 74 16.46 -2.04 -10.55
C LYS A 74 15.17 -1.26 -10.35
N GLU A 75 14.15 -1.66 -11.10
CA GLU A 75 12.78 -1.21 -10.89
C GLU A 75 12.11 -2.08 -9.82
N THR A 76 11.36 -1.47 -8.90
CA THR A 76 10.49 -2.18 -7.95
C THR A 76 9.16 -1.45 -7.79
N TRP A 77 8.13 -2.17 -7.35
CA TRP A 77 6.79 -1.63 -7.17
C TRP A 77 6.45 -1.59 -5.68
N LEU A 78 5.94 -0.46 -5.20
CA LEU A 78 5.44 -0.28 -3.85
C LEU A 78 3.92 -0.37 -3.88
N LEU A 79 3.35 -1.33 -3.16
CA LEU A 79 1.91 -1.48 -2.94
C LEU A 79 1.57 -0.92 -1.56
N ILE A 80 0.96 0.25 -1.49
CA ILE A 80 0.67 0.96 -0.23
C ILE A 80 -0.81 0.82 0.14
N HIS A 81 -1.03 0.43 1.39
CA HIS A 81 -2.32 0.37 2.07
C HIS A 81 -2.33 1.32 3.28
N LEU A 82 -3.38 2.12 3.39
CA LEU A 82 -3.62 3.14 4.40
C LEU A 82 -4.92 2.78 5.15
N GLU A 83 -4.78 2.22 6.35
CA GLU A 83 -5.90 1.75 7.19
C GLU A 83 -6.14 2.71 8.36
N ILE A 84 -6.30 4.02 8.07
CA ILE A 84 -6.28 5.08 9.08
C ILE A 84 -7.56 5.14 9.94
N GLN A 85 -8.71 4.78 9.36
CA GLN A 85 -10.01 4.79 10.05
C GLN A 85 -10.56 3.37 10.31
N SER A 86 -9.71 2.36 10.19
CA SER A 86 -10.12 0.96 10.23
C SER A 86 -10.03 0.41 11.66
N GLN A 87 -10.98 -0.44 12.02
CA GLN A 87 -10.80 -1.36 13.15
C GLN A 87 -9.94 -2.54 12.67
N VAL A 88 -9.53 -3.40 13.61
CA VAL A 88 -8.89 -4.68 13.28
C VAL A 88 -9.72 -5.43 12.24
N ASP A 89 -9.10 -5.77 11.10
CA ASP A 89 -9.70 -6.56 10.02
C ASP A 89 -9.04 -7.95 9.95
N ALA A 90 -9.83 -8.99 10.20
CA ALA A 90 -9.36 -10.38 10.17
C ALA A 90 -8.89 -10.82 8.77
N GLU A 91 -9.45 -10.25 7.70
CA GLU A 91 -9.08 -10.61 6.33
C GLU A 91 -7.91 -9.75 5.79
N PHE A 92 -7.37 -8.82 6.60
CA PHE A 92 -6.33 -7.88 6.18
C PHE A 92 -5.09 -8.60 5.60
N ALA A 93 -4.54 -9.58 6.33
CA ALA A 93 -3.35 -10.30 5.89
C ALA A 93 -3.58 -11.03 4.55
N LYS A 94 -4.75 -11.66 4.42
CA LYS A 94 -5.15 -12.37 3.20
C LYS A 94 -5.31 -11.41 2.01
N ARG A 95 -5.88 -10.22 2.24
CA ARG A 95 -5.98 -9.16 1.23
C ARG A 95 -4.60 -8.70 0.77
N MET A 96 -3.70 -8.39 1.70
CA MET A 96 -2.31 -8.02 1.41
C MET A 96 -1.62 -9.07 0.53
N PHE A 97 -1.73 -10.35 0.94
CA PHE A 97 -1.19 -11.47 0.17
C PHE A 97 -1.81 -11.56 -1.23
N SER A 98 -3.14 -11.43 -1.34
CA SER A 98 -3.85 -11.55 -2.62
C SER A 98 -3.39 -10.50 -3.63
N TYR A 99 -3.23 -9.25 -3.20
CA TYR A 99 -2.74 -8.19 -4.10
C TYR A 99 -1.28 -8.37 -4.47
N HIS A 100 -0.43 -8.72 -3.50
CA HIS A 100 0.98 -9.02 -3.75
C HIS A 100 1.13 -10.13 -4.80
N TYR A 101 0.42 -11.25 -4.61
CA TYR A 101 0.43 -12.38 -5.53
C TYR A 101 -0.02 -11.98 -6.93
N ARG A 102 -1.10 -11.20 -7.06
CA ARG A 102 -1.60 -10.78 -8.38
C ARG A 102 -0.64 -9.88 -9.14
N ILE A 103 0.12 -9.04 -8.44
CA ILE A 103 1.16 -8.23 -9.09
C ILE A 103 2.21 -9.15 -9.70
N PHE A 104 2.66 -10.14 -8.93
CA PHE A 104 3.61 -11.14 -9.40
C PHE A 104 3.05 -11.93 -10.59
N ASP A 105 1.86 -12.52 -10.45
CA ASP A 105 1.24 -13.38 -11.47
C ASP A 105 0.97 -12.64 -12.78
N ARG A 106 0.47 -11.39 -12.72
CA ARG A 106 0.09 -10.64 -13.93
C ARG A 106 1.26 -9.92 -14.59
N TYR A 107 2.11 -9.28 -13.80
CA TYR A 107 3.10 -8.34 -14.31
C TYR A 107 4.53 -8.89 -14.24
N ASP A 108 4.74 -10.07 -13.64
CA ASP A 108 6.06 -10.65 -13.38
C ASP A 108 6.98 -9.65 -12.64
N ARG A 109 6.39 -8.93 -11.68
CA ARG A 109 7.08 -7.92 -10.86
C ARG A 109 7.07 -8.31 -9.40
N GLN A 110 8.23 -8.13 -8.77
CA GLN A 110 8.34 -8.18 -7.32
C GLN A 110 7.88 -6.85 -6.75
N ALA A 111 6.83 -6.89 -5.94
CA ALA A 111 6.33 -5.73 -5.21
C ALA A 111 6.75 -5.79 -3.74
N VAL A 112 6.92 -4.63 -3.12
CA VAL A 112 6.99 -4.48 -1.68
C VAL A 112 5.63 -4.00 -1.18
N SER A 113 5.00 -4.76 -0.30
CA SER A 113 3.69 -4.42 0.25
C SER A 113 3.85 -3.68 1.58
N LEU A 114 3.27 -2.49 1.65
CA LEU A 114 3.38 -1.56 2.76
C LEU A 114 2.00 -1.27 3.33
N ALA A 115 1.92 -1.23 4.66
CA ALA A 115 0.69 -0.96 5.38
C ALA A 115 0.92 0.07 6.47
N LEU A 116 0.09 1.10 6.50
CA LEU A 116 -0.02 2.04 7.61
C LEU A 116 -1.32 1.77 8.35
N LEU A 117 -1.23 1.23 9.57
CA LEU A 117 -2.38 0.88 10.40
C LEU A 117 -2.68 2.01 11.39
N GLY A 118 -3.90 2.52 11.38
CA GLY A 118 -4.38 3.58 12.27
C GLY A 118 -5.33 3.09 13.37
N ASP A 119 -5.41 1.79 13.61
CA ASP A 119 -6.27 1.23 14.64
C ASP A 119 -5.70 1.45 16.07
N ASN A 120 -6.54 1.22 17.08
CA ASN A 120 -6.17 1.45 18.48
C ASN A 120 -5.42 0.26 19.12
N ASN A 121 -5.26 -0.88 18.43
CA ASN A 121 -4.60 -2.07 18.96
C ASN A 121 -3.11 -2.11 18.55
N ARG A 122 -2.26 -1.67 19.48
CA ARG A 122 -0.79 -1.64 19.31
C ARG A 122 -0.14 -3.00 19.00
N THR A 123 -0.84 -4.10 19.28
CA THR A 123 -0.36 -5.47 19.06
C THR A 123 -0.85 -6.09 17.76
N TRP A 124 -1.86 -5.50 17.12
CA TRP A 124 -2.33 -5.99 15.82
C TRP A 124 -1.41 -5.44 14.72
N LYS A 125 -0.47 -6.29 14.29
CA LYS A 125 0.48 -6.00 13.22
C LYS A 125 0.66 -7.25 12.36
N PRO A 126 -0.30 -7.59 11.49
CA PRO A 126 -0.19 -8.75 10.63
C PRO A 126 1.03 -8.59 9.71
N GLN A 127 1.97 -9.54 9.77
CA GLN A 127 3.18 -9.53 8.94
C GLN A 127 3.16 -10.61 7.85
N GLU A 128 2.33 -11.64 8.03
CA GLU A 128 2.21 -12.76 7.10
C GLU A 128 0.77 -13.27 7.02
N TYR A 129 0.45 -13.92 5.91
CA TYR A 129 -0.77 -14.71 5.76
C TYR A 129 -0.39 -16.19 5.67
N ALA A 130 -1.01 -17.00 6.52
CA ALA A 130 -0.82 -18.44 6.54
C ALA A 130 -2.18 -19.13 6.78
N TYR A 131 -2.30 -20.37 6.34
CA TYR A 131 -3.44 -21.21 6.69
C TYR A 131 -3.34 -21.61 8.17
N GLU A 132 -4.46 -21.48 8.89
CA GLU A 132 -4.57 -22.06 10.23
C GLU A 132 -4.46 -23.59 10.11
N LYS A 133 -3.70 -24.19 11.04
CA LYS A 133 -3.53 -25.65 11.12
C LYS A 133 -4.56 -26.27 12.06
#